data_AF-T1DQZ3-F1
#
_entry.id   AF-T1DQZ3-F1
#
_cell.length_a   1.000
_cell.length_b   1.000
_cell.length_c   1.000
_cell.angle_alpha   90.00
_cell.angle_beta   90.00
_cell.angle_gamma   90.00
#
_symmetry.space_group_name_H-M   'P 1'
#
loop_
_entity.id
_entity.type
_entity.pdbx_description
1 polymer ?
#
loop_
_entity_poly.entity_id
_entity_poly.type
_entity_poly.pdbx_seq_one_letter_code
_entity_poly.pdbx_strand_id
1 'polypeptide(L)'
;MSCILFGRVVASRLTRTRACSHALNTEVLNDARLSKFVINLDEKNRAFLEYSIDQERKVINFQHTFVPDAAKGKGLGKILTKAAFQYAIEHNLKVKLECKVHPKIL
;
A
#
# COMPACT_ATOMS: atom_id res chain seq x y z
N MET A 1 -11.03 60.96 22.15
CA MET A 1 -10.25 60.32 23.23
C MET A 1 -10.79 58.92 23.41
N SER A 2 -9.96 57.89 23.21
CA SER A 2 -10.09 56.52 23.76
C SER A 2 -11.36 55.71 23.40
N CYS A 3 -11.34 54.39 23.18
CA CYS A 3 -10.37 53.35 23.53
C CYS A 3 -10.42 52.24 22.47
N ILE A 4 -9.27 51.60 22.30
CA ILE A 4 -9.01 50.40 21.52
C ILE A 4 -9.46 49.18 22.34
N LEU A 5 -9.58 48.03 21.65
CA LEU A 5 -9.52 46.63 22.14
C LEU A 5 -10.87 46.00 22.53
N PHE A 6 -11.18 44.73 22.27
CA PHE A 6 -10.36 43.55 21.96
C PHE A 6 -11.08 42.66 20.95
N GLY A 7 -10.48 42.44 19.78
CA GLY A 7 -10.88 41.34 18.91
C GLY A 7 -10.53 40.02 19.59
N ARG A 8 -11.52 39.14 19.78
CA ARG A 8 -11.27 37.74 20.15
C ARG A 8 -10.69 37.04 18.94
N VAL A 9 -9.36 37.04 18.82
CA VAL A 9 -8.66 36.11 17.93
C VAL A 9 -8.85 34.72 18.54
N VAL A 10 -9.80 33.95 18.01
CA VAL A 10 -9.82 32.51 18.25
C VAL A 10 -8.58 31.95 17.56
N ALA A 11 -7.56 31.63 18.35
CA ALA A 11 -6.40 30.91 17.89
C ALA A 11 -6.87 29.56 17.32
N SER A 12 -7.05 29.49 16.00
CA SER A 12 -7.21 28.23 15.30
C SER A 12 -5.97 27.42 15.60
N ARG A 13 -6.11 26.32 16.34
CA ARG A 13 -5.06 25.30 16.44
C ARG A 13 -4.82 24.78 15.03
N LEU A 14 -3.89 25.41 14.31
CA LEU A 14 -3.27 24.84 13.13
C LEU A 14 -2.52 23.60 13.62
N THR A 15 -3.22 22.47 13.64
CA THR A 15 -2.56 21.17 13.63
C THR A 15 -1.72 21.14 12.37
N ARG A 16 -0.44 21.44 12.54
CA ARG A 16 0.63 21.33 11.55
C ARG A 16 0.52 19.93 10.94
N THR A 17 -0.08 19.84 9.76
CA THR A 17 0.01 18.65 8.93
C THR A 17 1.49 18.43 8.67
N ARG A 18 2.04 17.36 9.25
CA ARG A 18 3.31 16.81 8.74
C ARG A 18 2.99 16.24 7.37
N ALA A 19 3.05 17.09 6.35
CA ALA A 19 3.28 16.65 5.00
C ALA A 19 4.67 16.03 4.99
N CYS A 20 4.76 14.72 5.20
CA CYS A 20 5.95 13.98 4.81
C CYS A 20 5.94 13.91 3.28
N SER A 21 6.55 14.95 2.70
CA SER A 21 6.94 15.07 1.31
C SER A 21 8.03 14.04 1.00
N HIS A 22 7.62 12.85 0.58
CA HIS A 22 8.37 12.12 -0.42
C HIS A 22 7.40 11.19 -1.15
N ALA A 23 6.82 11.68 -2.25
CA ALA A 23 6.27 10.78 -3.25
C ALA A 23 7.46 10.02 -3.83
N LEU A 24 7.84 8.88 -3.23
CA LEU A 24 8.46 7.86 -4.06
C LEU A 24 7.44 7.57 -5.15
N ASN A 25 7.82 7.75 -6.42
CA ASN A 25 7.14 7.08 -7.52
C ASN A 25 7.41 5.58 -7.35
N THR A 26 6.69 4.98 -6.41
CA THR A 26 6.73 3.55 -6.14
C THR A 26 5.83 2.89 -7.18
N GLU A 27 6.38 2.74 -8.39
CA GLU A 27 5.71 1.99 -9.44
C GLU A 27 5.57 0.53 -8.99
N VAL A 28 4.35 -0.01 -9.11
CA VAL A 28 4.08 -1.41 -8.86
C VAL A 28 4.09 -2.13 -10.20
N LEU A 29 5.02 -3.07 -10.36
CA LEU A 29 5.08 -3.95 -11.52
C LEU A 29 4.21 -5.19 -11.27
N ASN A 30 3.37 -5.57 -12.22
CA ASN A 30 2.74 -6.89 -12.22
C ASN A 30 3.62 -7.89 -12.99
N ASP A 31 4.42 -8.69 -12.29
CA ASP A 31 5.18 -9.81 -12.87
C ASP A 31 4.28 -11.05 -12.93
N ALA A 32 3.51 -11.17 -14.02
CA ALA A 32 2.57 -12.27 -14.21
C ALA A 32 3.23 -13.65 -14.28
N ARG A 33 4.50 -13.73 -14.73
CA ARG A 33 5.26 -14.98 -14.77
C ARG A 33 5.52 -15.52 -13.36
N LEU A 34 5.78 -14.63 -12.40
CA LEU A 34 5.94 -14.99 -10.99
C LEU A 34 4.63 -14.95 -10.21
N SER A 35 3.55 -14.44 -10.83
CA SER A 35 2.26 -14.15 -10.18
C SER A 35 2.44 -13.24 -8.95
N LYS A 36 3.15 -12.12 -9.17
CA LYS A 36 3.44 -11.14 -8.11
C LYS A 36 3.24 -9.71 -8.57
N PHE A 37 2.65 -8.90 -7.70
CA PHE A 37 2.82 -7.46 -7.74
C PHE A 37 4.10 -7.11 -6.98
N VAL A 38 5.00 -6.33 -7.59
CA VAL A 38 6.37 -6.13 -7.11
C VAL A 38 6.71 -4.64 -7.06
N ILE A 39 7.35 -4.24 -5.97
CA ILE A 39 8.04 -2.96 -5.84
C ILE A 39 9.53 -3.28 -5.71
N ASN A 40 10.32 -2.80 -6.66
CA ASN A 40 11.79 -2.86 -6.57
C ASN A 40 12.26 -1.75 -5.64
N LEU A 41 12.98 -2.10 -4.57
CA LEU A 41 13.50 -1.14 -3.60
C LEU A 41 14.96 -0.78 -3.92
N ASP A 42 15.73 -1.80 -4.32
CA ASP A 42 17.08 -1.71 -4.85
C ASP A 42 17.37 -2.95 -5.72
N GLU A 43 18.63 -3.17 -6.11
CA GLU A 43 19.05 -4.30 -6.96
C GLU A 43 18.74 -5.69 -6.36
N LYS A 44 18.72 -5.80 -5.02
CA LYS A 44 18.62 -7.08 -4.29
C LYS A 44 17.34 -7.20 -3.48
N ASN A 45 16.72 -6.09 -3.08
CA ASN A 45 15.55 -6.06 -2.21
C ASN A 45 14.28 -5.68 -2.96
N ARG A 46 13.22 -6.43 -2.71
CA ARG A 46 11.89 -6.22 -3.29
C ARG A 46 10.82 -6.42 -2.24
N ALA A 47 9.76 -5.62 -2.30
CA ALA A 47 8.50 -5.89 -1.62
C ALA A 47 7.50 -6.46 -2.64
N PHE A 48 6.66 -7.41 -2.25
CA PHE A 48 5.75 -8.03 -3.18
C PHE A 48 4.44 -8.53 -2.55
N LEU A 49 3.42 -8.67 -3.38
CA LEU A 49 2.19 -9.39 -3.09
C LEU A 49 2.05 -10.54 -4.08
N GLU A 50 1.95 -11.78 -3.57
CA GLU A 50 1.75 -12.99 -4.36
C GLU A 50 0.27 -13.28 -4.57
N TYR A 51 -0.06 -13.80 -5.75
CA TYR A 51 -1.43 -14.16 -6.10
C TYR A 51 -1.51 -15.43 -6.94
N SER A 52 -2.73 -15.95 -7.07
CA SER A 52 -3.09 -16.94 -8.10
C SER A 52 -4.39 -16.53 -8.78
N ILE A 53 -4.61 -16.92 -10.03
CA ILE A 53 -5.85 -16.66 -10.76
C ILE A 53 -6.50 -17.98 -11.16
N ASP A 54 -7.77 -18.15 -10.75
CA ASP A 54 -8.67 -19.16 -11.30
C ASP A 54 -9.43 -18.52 -12.46
N GLN A 55 -9.07 -18.90 -13.69
CA GLN A 55 -9.63 -18.31 -14.91
C GLN A 55 -11.09 -18.70 -15.13
N GLU A 56 -11.47 -19.94 -14.79
CA GLU A 56 -12.84 -20.44 -14.97
C GLU A 56 -13.80 -19.70 -14.04
N ARG A 57 -13.41 -19.52 -12.77
CA ARG A 57 -14.24 -18.86 -11.76
C ARG A 57 -14.11 -17.34 -11.76
N LYS A 58 -13.16 -16.79 -12.55
CA LYS A 58 -12.77 -15.37 -12.55
C LYS A 58 -12.45 -14.87 -11.14
N VAL A 59 -11.62 -15.62 -10.41
CA VAL A 59 -11.21 -15.29 -9.04
C VAL A 59 -9.70 -15.07 -9.01
N ILE A 60 -9.27 -13.91 -8.51
CA ILE A 60 -7.89 -13.69 -8.09
C ILE A 60 -7.79 -13.88 -6.58
N ASN A 61 -6.83 -14.68 -6.15
CA ASN A 61 -6.59 -14.99 -4.75
C ASN A 61 -5.27 -14.34 -4.30
N PHE A 62 -5.33 -13.38 -3.39
CA PHE A 62 -4.14 -12.76 -2.80
C PHE A 62 -3.64 -13.61 -1.62
N GLN A 63 -2.40 -14.09 -1.71
CA GLN A 63 -1.91 -15.18 -0.87
C GLN A 63 -0.92 -14.74 0.22
N HIS A 64 0.06 -13.93 -0.17
CA HIS A 64 1.12 -13.49 0.75
C HIS A 64 1.59 -12.10 0.38
N THR A 65 1.89 -11.27 1.38
CA THR A 65 2.51 -9.97 1.18
C THR A 65 3.78 -9.90 2.00
N PHE A 66 4.90 -9.61 1.34
CA PHE A 66 6.21 -9.49 1.95
C PHE A 66 6.74 -8.06 1.79
N VAL A 67 7.20 -7.49 2.89
CA VAL A 67 7.92 -6.21 2.92
C VAL A 67 9.18 -6.43 3.76
N PRO A 68 10.39 -6.21 3.21
CA PRO A 68 11.63 -6.32 3.97
C PRO A 68 11.63 -5.43 5.21
N ASP A 69 12.29 -5.86 6.29
CA ASP A 69 12.31 -5.13 7.57
C ASP A 69 12.81 -3.68 7.42
N ALA A 70 13.86 -3.48 6.62
CA ALA A 70 14.43 -2.15 6.32
C ALA A 70 13.44 -1.20 5.59
N ALA A 71 12.35 -1.73 5.05
CA ALA A 71 11.32 -0.98 4.34
C ALA A 71 9.94 -0.99 5.02
N LYS A 72 9.83 -1.62 6.20
CA LYS A 72 8.61 -1.58 7.03
C LYS A 72 8.32 -0.14 7.49
N GLY A 73 7.06 0.12 7.84
CA GLY A 73 6.60 1.45 8.25
C GLY A 73 6.44 2.49 7.12
N LYS A 74 6.85 2.16 5.89
CA LYS A 74 6.75 3.06 4.71
C LYS A 74 5.45 2.92 3.91
N GLY A 75 4.51 2.10 4.36
CA GLY A 75 3.21 1.91 3.68
C GLY A 75 3.24 1.08 2.39
N LEU A 76 4.35 0.40 2.07
CA LEU A 76 4.51 -0.37 0.83
C LEU A 76 3.48 -1.48 0.65
N GLY A 77 3.10 -2.17 1.73
CA GLY A 77 2.02 -3.17 1.69
C GLY A 77 0.70 -2.58 1.20
N LYS A 78 0.34 -1.38 1.66
CA LYS A 78 -0.88 -0.68 1.21
C LYS A 78 -0.81 -0.34 -0.28
N ILE A 79 0.36 0.09 -0.78
CA ILE A 79 0.58 0.40 -2.19
C ILE A 79 0.41 -0.86 -3.05
N LEU A 80 1.05 -1.97 -2.66
CA LEU A 80 0.90 -3.27 -3.32
C LEU A 80 -0.55 -3.73 -3.35
N THR A 81 -1.23 -3.70 -2.20
CA THR A 81 -2.64 -4.10 -2.10
C THR A 81 -3.51 -3.23 -3.00
N LYS A 82 -3.33 -1.91 -3.00
CA LYS A 82 -4.11 -1.01 -3.87
C LYS A 82 -3.94 -1.37 -5.35
N ALA A 83 -2.71 -1.61 -5.80
CA ALA A 83 -2.45 -2.01 -7.18
C ALA A 83 -3.08 -3.37 -7.52
N ALA A 84 -3.01 -4.33 -6.61
CA ALA A 84 -3.60 -5.66 -6.81
C ALA A 84 -5.14 -5.60 -6.92
N PHE A 85 -5.80 -4.82 -6.06
CA PHE A 85 -7.26 -4.61 -6.15
C PHE A 85 -7.65 -3.84 -7.41
N GLN A 86 -6.85 -2.86 -7.83
CA GLN A 86 -7.09 -2.14 -9.09
C GLN A 86 -7.03 -3.08 -10.30
N TYR A 87 -6.02 -3.97 -10.34
CA TYR A 87 -5.94 -5.02 -11.35
C TYR A 87 -7.17 -5.94 -11.36
N ALA A 88 -7.66 -6.34 -10.17
CA ALA A 88 -8.87 -7.17 -10.08
C ALA A 88 -10.10 -6.46 -10.67
N ILE A 89 -10.26 -5.16 -10.40
CA ILE A 89 -11.35 -4.33 -10.94
C ILE A 89 -11.26 -4.25 -12.47
N GLU A 90 -10.09 -3.87 -13.00
CA GLU A 90 -9.86 -3.71 -14.44
C GLU A 90 -10.10 -5.00 -15.23
N HIS A 91 -9.79 -6.15 -14.63
CA HIS A 91 -9.97 -7.46 -15.23
C HIS A 91 -11.29 -8.15 -14.88
N ASN A 92 -12.20 -7.46 -14.17
CA ASN A 92 -13.50 -8.01 -13.74
C ASN A 92 -13.38 -9.33 -12.96
N LEU A 93 -12.40 -9.39 -12.05
CA LEU A 93 -12.12 -10.55 -11.20
C LEU A 93 -12.74 -10.37 -9.81
N LYS A 94 -13.30 -11.44 -9.27
CA LYS A 94 -13.65 -11.53 -7.85
C LYS A 94 -12.37 -11.70 -7.04
N VAL A 95 -12.29 -11.06 -5.87
CA VAL A 95 -11.12 -11.17 -4.99
C VAL A 95 -11.38 -12.18 -3.88
N LYS A 96 -10.42 -13.08 -3.68
CA LYS A 96 -10.29 -13.93 -2.50
C LYS A 96 -9.03 -13.52 -1.73
N LEU A 97 -9.09 -13.54 -0.40
CA LEU A 97 -7.94 -13.29 0.47
C LEU A 97 -7.66 -14.57 1.24
N GLU A 98 -6.51 -15.20 0.99
CA GLU A 98 -6.05 -16.37 1.74
C GLU A 98 -4.64 -16.13 2.26
N CYS A 99 -4.51 -15.76 3.52
CA CYS A 99 -3.19 -15.69 4.13
C CYS A 99 -2.71 -17.10 4.46
N LYS A 100 -1.80 -17.67 3.65
CA LYS A 100 -1.07 -18.86 4.07
C LYS A 100 -0.06 -18.45 5.13
N VAL A 101 -0.34 -18.81 6.38
CA VAL A 101 0.65 -18.76 7.45
C VAL A 101 1.82 -19.63 6.99
N HIS A 102 2.99 -19.02 6.78
CA HIS A 102 4.19 -19.79 6.52
C HIS A 102 4.52 -20.52 7.84
N PRO A 103 4.64 -21.86 7.86
CA PRO A 103 5.09 -22.58 9.04
C PRO A 103 6.57 -22.28 9.27
N LYS A 104 6.85 -21.12 9.85
CA LYS A 104 8.10 -20.79 10.52
C LYS A 104 7.70 -20.56 11.96
N ILE A 105 7.73 -21.64 12.74
CA ILE A 105 7.96 -21.75 14.19
C ILE A 105 7.64 -23.22 14.53
N LEU A 106 8.66 -24.07 14.54
CA LEU A 106 9.06 -24.95 15.65
C LEU A 106 10.57 -25.20 15.49
#